data_AF-A0A9P7E3J9-F1
#
_entry.id   AF-A0A9P7E3J9-F1
#
_cell.length_a   1.000
_cell.length_b   1.000
_cell.length_c   1.000
_cell.angle_alpha   90.00
_cell.angle_beta   90.00
_cell.angle_gamma   90.00
#
_symmetry.space_group_name_H-M   'P 1'
#
loop_
_entity.id
_entity.type
_entity.pdbx_description
1 polymer ?
#
loop_
_entity_poly.entity_id
_entity_poly.type
_entity_poly.pdbx_seq_one_letter_code
_entity_poly.pdbx_strand_id
1 'polypeptide(L)'
;MWCTRWFLPLLLLPLPTAQPYFLVLFLFSLALHAKPCFYCIVLLGALFLSSCYWQSFPLETRLSIPWSSTITTFYDALNVTLPPNFDLREHTPPIIRVNDRCWCDFTSGVFESYDTQKWERESVERLAADMVQQMKDRAEKLTAVEELPNAEEETSSPEETHFSAIHHTVHVISTQKSTLSALRSMFGQTEAQASPSITDTEPSTTTILTPTPTTTLVSSSKPSLMSSPLLPRRPLEYDLNPYGFDLILDFHWS
;
A
#
# COMPACT_ATOMS: atom_id res chain seq x y z
N MET A 1 -28.49 18.87 -3.86
CA MET A 1 -27.32 18.21 -4.47
C MET A 1 -27.63 16.73 -4.65
N TRP A 2 -28.19 16.34 -5.80
CA TRP A 2 -28.57 14.93 -6.05
C TRP A 2 -27.37 13.99 -6.12
N CYS A 3 -26.18 14.51 -6.40
CA CYS A 3 -24.93 13.74 -6.50
C CYS A 3 -24.57 13.03 -5.18
N THR A 4 -24.89 13.60 -4.01
CA THR A 4 -24.55 13.00 -2.72
C THR A 4 -25.33 11.74 -2.39
N ARG A 5 -26.50 11.55 -3.01
CA ARG A 5 -27.31 10.35 -2.86
C ARG A 5 -26.61 9.12 -3.45
N TRP A 6 -25.77 9.32 -4.47
CA TRP A 6 -24.97 8.27 -5.10
C TRP A 6 -23.68 7.94 -4.31
N PHE A 7 -23.34 8.72 -3.28
CA PHE A 7 -22.18 8.46 -2.43
C PHE A 7 -22.52 7.59 -1.21
N LEU A 8 -23.81 7.37 -0.92
CA LEU A 8 -24.23 6.53 0.21
C LEU A 8 -23.69 5.08 0.12
N PRO A 9 -23.63 4.44 -1.06
CA PRO A 9 -23.00 3.14 -1.20
C PRO A 9 -21.49 3.14 -0.89
N LEU A 10 -20.77 4.25 -1.14
CA LEU A 10 -19.34 4.36 -0.83
C LEU A 10 -19.09 4.35 0.68
N LEU A 11 -19.99 4.92 1.48
CA LEU A 11 -19.89 4.93 2.94
C LEU A 11 -20.22 3.57 3.55
N LEU A 12 -20.88 2.68 2.81
CA LEU A 12 -21.22 1.33 3.24
C LEU A 12 -20.16 0.29 2.85
N LEU A 13 -19.22 0.65 1.97
CA LEU A 13 -18.09 -0.23 1.66
C LEU A 13 -17.16 -0.30 2.88
N PRO A 14 -16.72 -1.50 3.28
CA PRO A 14 -15.74 -1.67 4.34
C PRO A 14 -14.38 -1.12 3.89
N LEU A 15 -14.20 0.20 4.01
CA LEU A 15 -12.89 0.86 3.97
C LEU A 15 -12.02 0.19 5.06
N PRO A 16 -10.80 -0.31 4.79
CA PRO A 16 -9.95 -0.19 3.59
C PRO A 16 -9.75 -1.52 2.80
N THR A 17 -10.70 -2.46 2.87
CA THR A 17 -10.51 -3.83 2.33
C THR A 17 -10.85 -3.98 0.85
N ALA A 18 -11.55 -3.02 0.26
CA ALA A 18 -11.95 -3.09 -1.13
C ALA A 18 -10.77 -2.81 -2.08
N GLN A 19 -10.69 -3.59 -3.17
CA GLN A 19 -9.62 -3.48 -4.17
C GLN A 19 -9.66 -2.10 -4.88
N PRO A 20 -8.51 -1.48 -5.19
CA PRO A 20 -8.44 -0.18 -5.86
C PRO A 20 -9.16 -0.16 -7.21
N TYR A 21 -9.12 -1.28 -7.94
CA TYR A 21 -9.85 -1.44 -9.19
C TYR A 21 -11.37 -1.30 -9.04
N PHE A 22 -11.96 -1.83 -7.96
CA PHE A 22 -13.40 -1.69 -7.72
C PHE A 22 -13.79 -0.22 -7.59
N LEU A 23 -12.95 0.61 -6.96
CA LEU A 23 -13.20 2.05 -6.91
C LEU A 23 -13.04 2.72 -8.26
N VAL A 24 -12.05 2.35 -9.06
CA VAL A 24 -11.88 2.91 -10.40
C VAL A 24 -13.12 2.58 -11.25
N LEU A 25 -13.58 1.32 -11.23
CA LEU A 25 -14.81 0.92 -11.90
C LEU A 25 -16.04 1.64 -11.35
N PHE A 26 -16.12 1.83 -10.03
CA PHE A 26 -17.24 2.52 -9.41
C PHE A 26 -17.26 4.00 -9.79
N LEU A 27 -16.12 4.68 -9.74
CA LEU A 27 -15.95 6.06 -10.19
C LEU A 27 -16.28 6.20 -11.68
N PHE A 28 -15.80 5.26 -12.51
CA PHE A 28 -16.09 5.23 -13.93
C PHE A 28 -17.59 5.02 -14.19
N SER A 29 -18.21 4.05 -13.52
CA SER A 29 -19.65 3.78 -13.62
C SER A 29 -20.48 4.99 -13.16
N LEU A 30 -20.07 5.65 -12.07
CA LEU A 30 -20.68 6.89 -11.62
C LEU A 30 -20.54 8.03 -12.64
N ALA A 31 -19.36 8.16 -13.27
CA ALA A 31 -19.11 9.17 -14.28
C ALA A 31 -20.07 9.00 -15.48
N LEU A 32 -20.30 7.76 -15.89
CA LEU A 32 -21.21 7.43 -16.99
C LEU A 32 -22.69 7.61 -16.62
N HIS A 33 -23.11 7.16 -15.44
CA HIS A 33 -24.53 7.12 -15.08
C HIS A 33 -25.05 8.45 -14.52
N ALA A 34 -24.23 9.20 -13.79
CA ALA A 34 -24.72 10.32 -12.98
C ALA A 34 -24.38 11.71 -13.55
N LYS A 35 -23.60 11.81 -14.64
CA LYS A 35 -23.00 13.08 -15.14
C LYS A 35 -22.57 13.97 -13.96
N PRO A 36 -21.70 13.46 -13.06
CA PRO A 36 -21.36 14.16 -11.85
C PRO A 36 -20.77 15.53 -12.18
N CYS A 37 -21.15 16.52 -11.40
CA CYS A 37 -20.56 17.84 -11.50
C CYS A 37 -19.03 17.76 -11.36
N PHE A 38 -18.27 18.63 -12.02
CA PHE A 38 -16.80 18.64 -11.90
C PHE A 38 -16.34 18.70 -10.42
N TYR A 39 -17.00 19.53 -9.61
CA TYR A 39 -16.75 19.61 -8.17
C TYR A 39 -16.96 18.29 -7.43
N CYS A 40 -17.93 17.48 -7.86
CA CYS A 40 -18.26 16.20 -7.27
C CYS A 40 -17.13 15.19 -7.50
N ILE A 41 -16.54 15.18 -8.71
CA ILE A 41 -15.39 14.34 -9.04
C ILE A 41 -14.15 14.78 -8.27
N VAL A 42 -13.89 16.09 -8.18
CA VAL A 42 -12.75 16.62 -7.42
C VAL A 42 -12.88 16.28 -5.94
N LEU A 43 -14.07 16.44 -5.34
CA LEU A 43 -14.31 16.09 -3.95
C LEU A 43 -14.16 14.59 -3.69
N LEU A 44 -14.64 13.74 -4.59
CA LEU A 44 -14.43 12.29 -4.49
C LEU A 44 -12.95 11.93 -4.59
N GLY A 45 -12.25 12.47 -5.58
CA GLY A 45 -10.81 12.27 -5.73
C GLY A 45 -10.03 12.69 -4.48
N ALA A 46 -10.36 13.84 -3.89
CA ALA A 46 -9.74 14.32 -2.65
C ALA A 46 -10.06 13.43 -1.43
N LEU A 47 -11.30 12.93 -1.33
CA LEU A 47 -11.70 12.02 -0.26
C LEU A 47 -10.96 10.67 -0.38
N PHE A 48 -10.79 10.18 -1.61
CA PHE A 48 -10.01 8.95 -1.85
C PHE A 48 -8.51 9.13 -1.63
N LEU A 49 -7.92 10.22 -2.13
CA LEU A 49 -6.51 10.54 -1.91
C LEU A 49 -6.18 10.76 -0.42
N SER A 50 -7.14 11.27 0.35
CA SER A 50 -6.96 11.46 1.80
C SER A 50 -7.21 10.19 2.63
N SER A 51 -7.84 9.16 2.06
CA SER A 51 -8.16 7.89 2.74
C SER A 51 -6.98 6.92 2.87
N CYS A 52 -5.75 7.44 2.96
CA CYS A 52 -4.60 6.66 3.37
C CYS A 52 -4.73 6.28 4.84
N TYR A 53 -4.46 5.02 5.17
CA TYR A 53 -4.51 4.53 6.54
C TYR A 53 -3.09 4.56 7.14
N TRP A 54 -2.91 5.40 8.15
CA TRP A 54 -1.64 5.67 8.84
C TRP A 54 -1.67 5.19 10.30
N GLN A 55 -2.26 4.03 10.56
CA GLN A 55 -2.37 3.56 11.94
C GLN A 55 -1.05 2.94 12.41
N SER A 56 -0.49 3.49 13.48
CA SER A 56 0.65 2.93 14.19
C SER A 56 0.21 1.81 15.13
N PHE A 57 0.99 0.74 15.23
CA PHE A 57 0.67 -0.42 16.06
C PHE A 57 1.70 -0.62 17.18
N PRO A 58 1.31 -1.15 18.35
CA PRO A 58 2.30 -1.62 19.31
C PRO A 58 3.02 -2.85 18.75
N LEU A 59 4.30 -3.02 19.04
CA LEU A 59 5.12 -4.14 18.54
C LEU A 59 4.62 -5.52 19.02
N GLU A 60 3.91 -5.55 20.14
CA GLU A 60 3.29 -6.77 20.68
C GLU A 60 2.05 -7.22 19.88
N THR A 61 1.64 -6.44 18.88
CA THR A 61 0.54 -6.84 17.98
C THR A 61 0.95 -8.10 17.23
N ARG A 62 0.01 -9.05 17.14
CA ARG A 62 0.23 -10.27 16.35
C ARG A 62 0.22 -9.96 14.87
N LEU A 63 1.11 -10.64 14.14
CA LEU A 63 1.09 -10.67 12.68
C LEU A 63 -0.21 -11.33 12.20
N SER A 64 -0.73 -10.87 11.06
CA SER A 64 -1.89 -11.48 10.41
C SER A 64 -1.65 -12.95 10.08
N ILE A 65 -0.44 -13.27 9.61
CA ILE A 65 0.04 -14.61 9.30
C ILE A 65 1.42 -14.78 9.95
N PRO A 66 1.59 -15.71 10.91
CA PRO A 66 2.89 -15.91 11.54
C PRO A 66 3.92 -16.39 10.52
N TRP A 67 5.12 -15.81 10.54
CA TRP A 67 6.19 -16.18 9.59
C TRP A 67 6.76 -17.57 9.89
N SER A 68 6.73 -17.96 11.17
CA SER A 68 7.14 -19.27 11.66
C SER A 68 6.42 -19.56 12.98
N SER A 69 6.60 -20.75 13.54
CA SER A 69 6.03 -21.12 14.85
C SER A 69 6.53 -20.26 16.01
N THR A 70 7.67 -19.57 15.84
CA THR A 70 8.28 -18.71 16.86
C THR A 70 8.06 -17.22 16.59
N ILE A 71 7.74 -16.83 15.35
CA ILE A 71 7.60 -15.42 14.94
C ILE A 71 6.12 -15.12 14.76
N THR A 72 5.49 -14.63 15.84
CA THR A 72 4.04 -14.39 15.85
C THR A 72 3.67 -12.92 16.02
N THR A 73 4.61 -12.08 16.47
CA THR A 73 4.41 -10.65 16.70
C THR A 73 5.33 -9.80 15.84
N PHE A 74 5.03 -8.50 15.71
CA PHE A 74 5.94 -7.55 15.05
C PHE A 74 7.27 -7.44 15.80
N TYR A 75 7.26 -7.58 17.14
CA TYR A 75 8.47 -7.64 17.94
C TYR A 75 9.37 -8.83 17.55
N ASP A 76 8.79 -10.03 17.48
CA ASP A 76 9.54 -11.25 17.10
C ASP A 76 10.13 -11.11 15.69
N ALA A 77 9.33 -10.58 14.76
CA ALA A 77 9.74 -10.36 13.38
C ALA A 77 10.90 -9.36 13.29
N LEU A 78 10.80 -8.25 14.03
CA LEU A 78 11.85 -7.24 14.09
C LEU A 78 13.15 -7.79 14.69
N ASN A 79 13.04 -8.58 15.77
CA ASN A 79 14.19 -9.21 16.44
C ASN A 79 14.97 -10.15 15.51
N VAL A 80 14.28 -10.91 14.65
CA VAL A 80 14.93 -11.81 13.68
C VAL A 80 15.50 -11.06 12.48
N THR A 81 14.92 -9.92 12.12
CA THR A 81 15.35 -9.10 10.98
C THR A 81 16.60 -8.26 11.31
N LEU A 82 16.79 -7.89 12.57
CA LEU A 82 17.92 -7.09 13.00
C LEU A 82 19.23 -7.89 13.09
N PRO A 83 20.39 -7.24 12.88
CA PRO A 83 21.69 -7.89 13.07
C PRO A 83 21.86 -8.42 14.51
N PRO A 84 22.55 -9.55 14.72
CA PRO A 84 22.67 -10.19 16.05
C PRO A 84 23.39 -9.33 17.10
N ASN A 85 24.11 -8.29 16.69
CA ASN A 85 24.81 -7.38 17.59
C ASN A 85 23.92 -6.21 18.08
N PHE A 86 22.65 -6.19 17.70
CA PHE A 86 21.75 -5.10 18.02
C PHE A 86 20.95 -5.40 19.29
N ASP A 87 21.17 -4.63 20.35
CA ASP A 87 20.33 -4.73 21.55
C ASP A 87 18.99 -4.02 21.34
N LEU A 88 17.96 -4.81 21.02
CA LEU A 88 16.60 -4.30 20.89
C LEU A 88 16.12 -3.60 22.16
N ARG A 89 16.49 -4.05 23.36
CA ARG A 89 15.87 -3.54 24.59
C ARG A 89 16.14 -2.07 24.84
N GLU A 90 17.30 -1.58 24.41
CA GLU A 90 17.69 -0.20 24.61
C GLU A 90 17.10 0.75 23.55
N HIS A 91 16.88 0.24 22.33
CA HIS A 91 16.59 1.08 21.17
C HIS A 91 15.19 0.88 20.55
N THR A 92 14.41 -0.09 21.03
CA THR A 92 13.11 -0.41 20.44
C THR A 92 12.07 0.66 20.76
N PRO A 93 11.46 1.32 19.75
CA PRO A 93 10.34 2.22 19.99
C PRO A 93 9.13 1.42 20.46
N PRO A 94 8.28 1.91 21.39
CA PRO A 94 7.10 1.16 21.84
C PRO A 94 6.05 0.93 20.74
N ILE A 95 6.16 1.66 19.63
CA ILE A 95 5.17 1.71 18.55
C ILE A 95 5.91 1.62 17.21
N ILE A 96 5.46 0.71 16.35
CA ILE A 96 5.90 0.61 14.96
C ILE A 96 5.00 1.48 14.06
N ARG A 97 5.65 2.28 13.20
CA ARG A 97 4.99 2.90 12.06
C ARG A 97 5.11 1.95 10.88
N VAL A 98 4.01 1.30 10.55
CA VAL A 98 3.91 0.45 9.36
C VAL A 98 3.84 1.29 8.10
N ASN A 99 4.13 0.69 6.94
CA ASN A 99 3.99 1.36 5.66
C ASN A 99 2.54 1.84 5.45
N ASP A 100 2.39 3.06 4.93
CA ASP A 100 1.09 3.67 4.76
C ASP A 100 0.27 2.95 3.70
N ARG A 101 -0.97 2.59 4.04
CA ARG A 101 -1.88 1.95 3.08
C ARG A 101 -2.66 3.04 2.37
N CYS A 102 -2.16 3.46 1.21
CA CYS A 102 -2.86 4.41 0.35
C CYS A 102 -3.59 3.67 -0.76
N TRP A 103 -4.82 4.09 -1.06
CA TRP A 103 -5.57 3.61 -2.22
C TRP A 103 -4.87 3.87 -3.56
N CYS A 104 -3.98 4.86 -3.58
CA CYS A 104 -3.19 5.24 -4.75
C CYS A 104 -1.80 4.62 -4.78
N ASP A 105 -1.55 3.60 -3.95
CA ASP A 105 -0.29 2.85 -4.04
C ASP A 105 -0.36 1.83 -5.18
N PHE A 106 0.17 2.24 -6.33
CA PHE A 106 0.24 1.40 -7.53
C PHE A 106 1.52 0.54 -7.59
N THR A 107 2.38 0.59 -6.58
CA THR A 107 3.67 -0.13 -6.58
C THR A 107 3.50 -1.65 -6.62
N SER A 108 2.41 -2.17 -6.04
CA SER A 108 2.10 -3.60 -6.01
C SER A 108 1.28 -4.09 -7.20
N GLY A 109 1.06 -3.24 -8.22
CA GLY A 109 0.23 -3.57 -9.38
C GLY A 109 -1.24 -3.22 -9.19
N VAL A 110 -1.91 -2.88 -10.30
CA VAL A 110 -3.30 -2.35 -10.30
C VAL A 110 -4.35 -3.44 -10.01
N PHE A 111 -4.00 -4.71 -10.21
CA PHE A 111 -4.95 -5.84 -10.20
C PHE A 111 -4.61 -6.94 -9.18
N GLU A 112 -3.50 -6.81 -8.45
CA GLU A 112 -3.15 -7.82 -7.46
C GLU A 112 -3.99 -7.65 -6.19
N SER A 113 -4.41 -8.77 -5.60
CA SER A 113 -5.02 -8.74 -4.28
C SER A 113 -4.00 -8.23 -3.27
N TYR A 114 -4.46 -7.38 -2.36
CA TYR A 114 -3.60 -6.85 -1.32
C TYR A 114 -3.07 -7.98 -0.43
N ASP A 115 -1.76 -8.22 -0.51
CA ASP A 115 -1.06 -9.19 0.31
C ASP A 115 -0.68 -8.52 1.65
N THR A 116 -1.46 -8.84 2.69
CA THR A 116 -1.22 -8.31 4.03
C THR A 116 0.09 -8.81 4.61
N GLN A 117 0.50 -10.05 4.29
CA GLN A 117 1.73 -10.63 4.80
C GLN A 117 2.95 -9.94 4.21
N LYS A 118 2.93 -9.67 2.90
CA LYS A 118 3.99 -8.91 2.23
C LYS A 118 4.13 -7.52 2.82
N TRP A 119 3.02 -6.81 3.01
CA TRP A 119 3.03 -5.48 3.62
C TRP A 119 3.53 -5.47 5.07
N GLU A 120 3.16 -6.46 5.89
CA GLU A 120 3.67 -6.59 7.26
C GLU A 120 5.18 -6.80 7.25
N ARG A 121 5.68 -7.63 6.34
CA ARG A 121 7.11 -7.87 6.16
C ARG A 121 7.88 -6.63 5.75
N GLU A 122 7.43 -5.95 4.70
CA GLU A 122 8.06 -4.71 4.24
C GLU A 122 8.06 -3.63 5.32
N SER A 123 7.01 -3.57 6.15
CA SER A 123 6.93 -2.63 7.28
C SER A 123 8.00 -2.93 8.35
N VAL A 124 8.21 -4.21 8.67
CA VAL A 124 9.25 -4.64 9.62
C VAL A 124 10.64 -4.39 9.05
N GLU A 125 10.87 -4.74 7.78
CA GLU A 125 12.16 -4.54 7.10
C GLU A 125 12.53 -3.07 7.01
N ARG A 126 11.56 -2.20 6.69
CA ARG A 126 11.77 -0.75 6.69
C ARG A 126 12.13 -0.22 8.07
N LEU A 127 11.40 -0.63 9.11
CA LEU A 127 11.73 -0.22 10.48
C LEU A 127 13.13 -0.69 10.88
N ALA A 128 13.49 -1.94 10.55
CA ALA A 128 14.82 -2.46 10.82
C ALA A 128 15.91 -1.63 10.11
N ALA A 129 15.71 -1.30 8.83
CA ALA A 129 16.62 -0.47 8.07
C ALA A 129 16.77 0.94 8.67
N ASP A 130 15.66 1.57 9.06
CA ASP A 130 15.65 2.88 9.71
C ASP A 130 16.42 2.87 11.04
N MET A 131 16.25 1.81 11.85
CA MET A 131 16.97 1.65 13.12
C MET A 131 18.48 1.44 12.92
N VAL A 132 18.87 0.62 11.95
CA VAL A 132 20.28 0.40 11.60
C VAL A 132 20.92 1.71 11.11
N GLN A 133 20.21 2.46 10.27
CA GLN A 133 20.68 3.75 9.79
C GLN A 133 20.83 4.76 10.94
N GLN A 134 19.84 4.84 11.83
CA GLN A 134 19.91 5.73 12.99
C GLN A 134 21.11 5.41 13.90
N MET A 135 21.44 4.13 14.08
CA MET A 135 22.61 3.72 14.84
C MET A 135 23.91 4.16 14.16
N LYS A 136 24.01 3.96 12.84
CA LYS A 136 25.16 4.39 12.05
C LYS A 136 25.39 5.90 12.18
N ASP A 137 24.33 6.69 12.04
CA ASP A 137 24.40 8.16 12.17
C ASP A 137 24.85 8.58 13.59
N ARG A 138 24.42 7.85 14.64
CA ARG A 138 24.88 8.09 16.01
C ARG A 138 26.35 7.74 16.22
N ALA A 139 26.80 6.63 15.64
CA ALA A 139 28.21 6.21 15.72
C ALA A 139 29.12 7.24 15.04
N GLU A 140 28.76 7.68 13.83
CA GLU A 140 29.51 8.72 13.09
C GLU A 140 29.56 10.05 13.87
N LYS A 141 28.45 10.45 14.51
CA LYS A 141 28.41 11.66 15.33
C LYS A 141 29.33 11.58 16.56
N LEU A 142 29.46 10.41 17.18
CA LEU A 142 30.36 10.23 18.33
C LEU A 142 31.83 10.32 17.89
N THR A 143 32.19 9.71 16.76
CA THR A 143 33.54 9.82 16.19
C THR A 143 33.89 11.25 15.81
N ALA A 144 32.94 12.01 15.25
CA ALA A 144 33.17 13.41 14.84
C ALA A 144 33.39 14.37 16.03
N VAL A 145 32.85 14.07 17.22
CA VAL A 145 33.06 14.89 18.42
C VAL A 145 34.45 14.65 19.01
N GLU A 146 35.00 13.44 18.86
CA GLU A 146 36.33 13.09 19.37
C GLU A 146 37.46 13.66 18.49
N GLU A 147 37.20 13.91 17.20
CA GLU A 147 38.19 14.53 16.29
C GLU A 147 38.24 16.06 16.33
N LEU A 148 37.41 16.74 17.13
CA LEU A 148 37.54 18.18 17.30
C LEU A 148 38.87 18.48 18.02
N PRO A 149 39.83 19.13 17.34
CA PRO A 149 41.20 19.16 17.78
C PRO A 149 41.31 19.91 19.09
N ASN A 150 42.13 19.36 19.98
CA ASN A 150 42.59 19.92 21.25
C ASN A 150 43.42 21.23 21.06
N ALA A 151 43.09 22.01 20.04
CA ALA A 151 43.68 23.28 19.70
C ALA A 151 42.88 24.38 20.39
N GLU A 152 43.21 24.64 21.65
CA GLU A 152 43.35 25.97 22.28
C GLU A 152 43.33 25.82 23.81
N GLU A 153 44.31 25.09 24.32
CA GLU A 153 44.86 25.35 25.64
C GLU A 153 46.13 26.20 25.43
N GLU A 154 45.99 27.53 25.49
CA GLU A 154 46.98 28.48 26.03
C GLU A 154 46.52 29.94 25.81
N THR A 155 46.03 30.58 26.87
CA THR A 155 46.58 31.83 27.44
C THR A 155 45.56 32.55 28.36
N SER A 156 45.77 32.35 29.66
CA SER A 156 45.54 33.23 30.83
C SER A 156 44.74 34.54 30.68
N SER A 157 43.72 34.72 31.53
CA SER A 157 43.72 35.70 32.66
C SER A 157 42.42 35.60 33.49
N PRO A 158 42.48 35.67 34.83
CA PRO A 158 41.28 35.77 35.67
C PRO A 158 40.93 37.25 35.91
N GLU A 159 39.73 37.67 35.53
CA GLU A 159 39.14 38.86 36.13
C GLU A 159 37.67 38.58 36.45
N GLU A 160 37.38 38.68 37.74
CA GLU A 160 36.09 38.48 38.37
C GLU A 160 35.08 39.50 37.85
N THR A 161 33.90 39.05 37.42
CA THR A 161 32.69 39.85 37.63
C THR A 161 31.46 38.96 37.78
N HIS A 162 30.90 39.03 38.99
CA HIS A 162 29.52 38.63 39.31
C HIS A 162 28.54 39.19 38.28
N PHE A 163 27.56 38.40 37.78
CA PHE A 163 26.13 38.75 37.87
C PHE A 163 25.20 37.68 37.27
N SER A 164 24.16 37.38 38.07
CA SER A 164 22.81 36.91 37.77
C SER A 164 22.50 35.74 36.82
N ALA A 165 21.87 34.76 37.45
CA ALA A 165 20.98 33.76 36.88
C ALA A 165 19.90 34.37 35.98
N ILE A 166 19.88 33.96 34.71
CA ILE A 166 18.68 33.91 33.88
C ILE A 166 18.65 32.55 33.19
N HIS A 167 17.68 31.72 33.58
CA HIS A 167 17.31 30.50 32.89
C HIS A 167 16.83 30.85 31.47
N HIS A 168 17.69 30.65 30.47
CA HIS A 168 17.27 30.62 29.07
C HIS A 168 17.23 29.17 28.59
N THR A 169 16.03 28.62 28.54
CA THR A 169 15.70 27.37 27.85
C THR A 169 15.88 27.61 26.35
N VAL A 170 17.06 27.30 25.82
CA VAL A 170 17.33 27.34 24.39
C VAL A 170 16.69 26.10 23.77
N HIS A 171 15.47 26.25 23.27
CA HIS A 171 14.94 25.35 22.26
C HIS A 171 15.81 25.46 21.02
N VAL A 172 16.71 24.50 20.84
CA VAL A 172 17.42 24.29 19.57
C VAL A 172 16.39 23.84 18.55
N ILE A 173 15.82 24.81 17.83
CA ILE A 173 15.05 24.57 16.63
C ILE A 173 16.05 24.09 15.57
N SER A 174 16.17 22.76 15.48
CA SER A 174 16.83 22.09 14.37
C SER A 174 16.12 22.52 13.08
N THR A 175 16.78 23.39 12.33
CA THR A 175 16.33 23.80 11.00
C THR A 175 16.52 22.63 10.05
N GLN A 176 15.51 21.76 10.02
CA GLN A 176 15.39 20.66 9.09
C GLN A 176 15.31 21.25 7.67
N LYS A 177 16.48 21.38 7.03
CA LYS A 177 16.58 21.70 5.60
C LYS A 177 15.99 20.52 4.83
N SER A 178 14.69 20.60 4.59
CA SER A 178 13.93 19.76 3.66
C SER A 178 14.49 19.97 2.26
N THR A 179 15.44 19.13 1.86
CA THR A 179 15.88 19.01 0.48
C THR A 179 14.76 18.38 -0.34
N LEU A 180 14.12 19.20 -1.18
CA LEU A 180 13.16 18.80 -2.21
C LEU A 180 13.84 18.02 -3.35
N SER A 181 14.35 16.83 -3.05
CA SER A 181 14.94 15.91 -4.05
C SER A 181 14.10 14.65 -4.32
N ALA A 182 12.90 14.54 -3.74
CA ALA A 182 12.06 13.33 -3.80
C ALA A 182 11.00 13.32 -4.92
N LEU A 183 11.23 13.98 -6.07
CA LEU A 183 10.27 13.95 -7.21
C LEU A 183 10.82 13.29 -8.49
N ARG A 184 11.93 12.54 -8.43
CA ARG A 184 12.50 11.89 -9.62
C ARG A 184 12.56 10.35 -9.62
N SER A 185 12.15 9.65 -8.55
CA SER A 185 12.32 8.18 -8.50
C SER A 185 11.06 7.35 -8.82
N MET A 186 9.91 7.95 -9.15
CA MET A 186 8.67 7.20 -9.40
C MET A 186 8.57 6.52 -10.80
N PHE A 187 9.63 6.52 -11.61
CA PHE A 187 9.63 5.90 -12.94
C PHE A 187 10.83 4.99 -13.24
N GLY A 188 11.52 4.47 -12.21
CA GLY A 188 12.69 3.60 -12.38
C GLY A 188 12.46 2.15 -11.93
N GLN A 189 12.58 1.23 -12.89
CA GLN A 189 12.88 -0.21 -12.73
C GLN A 189 11.84 -1.10 -12.02
N THR A 190 10.90 -1.62 -12.81
CA THR A 190 10.48 -3.03 -12.66
C THR A 190 11.65 -3.92 -13.07
N GLU A 191 12.49 -4.31 -12.11
CA GLU A 191 13.43 -5.41 -12.27
C GLU A 191 12.71 -6.71 -11.87
N ALA A 192 12.43 -7.55 -12.86
CA ALA A 192 11.78 -8.83 -12.66
C ALA A 192 12.72 -9.78 -11.90
N GLN A 193 12.53 -9.88 -10.59
CA GLN A 193 13.21 -10.87 -9.76
C GLN A 193 12.58 -12.24 -10.02
N ALA A 194 13.25 -13.06 -10.82
CA ALA A 194 12.90 -14.46 -11.04
C ALA A 194 12.97 -15.22 -9.70
N SER A 195 11.81 -15.72 -9.24
CA SER A 195 11.76 -16.64 -8.11
C SER A 195 12.37 -17.99 -8.48
N PRO A 196 13.22 -18.60 -7.63
CA PRO A 196 13.66 -19.96 -7.80
C PRO A 196 12.50 -20.93 -7.48
N SER A 197 12.13 -21.73 -8.49
CA SER A 197 11.21 -22.85 -8.37
C SER A 197 11.75 -23.87 -7.36
N ILE A 198 11.09 -24.00 -6.22
CA ILE A 198 11.32 -25.10 -5.28
C ILE A 198 10.58 -26.33 -5.82
N THR A 199 11.35 -27.35 -6.15
CA THR A 199 10.90 -28.69 -6.56
C THR A 199 10.32 -29.40 -5.33
N ASP A 200 8.99 -29.47 -5.24
CA ASP A 200 8.32 -30.33 -4.26
C ASP A 200 8.34 -31.79 -4.71
N THR A 201 8.81 -32.62 -3.80
CA THR A 201 8.90 -34.08 -3.92
C THR A 201 7.58 -34.71 -3.49
N GLU A 202 7.03 -35.52 -4.39
CA GLU A 202 5.88 -36.42 -4.21
C GLU A 202 6.03 -37.37 -3.00
N PRO A 203 4.93 -37.80 -2.35
CA PRO A 203 4.55 -39.20 -2.58
C PRO A 203 3.03 -39.52 -2.53
N SER A 204 2.65 -40.45 -3.43
CA SER A 204 1.73 -41.60 -3.26
C SER A 204 0.26 -41.31 -2.89
N THR A 205 -0.67 -41.38 -3.86
CA THR A 205 -1.44 -42.58 -4.29
C THR A 205 -2.22 -43.28 -3.17
N THR A 206 -3.55 -43.10 -3.17
CA THR A 206 -4.51 -44.16 -2.79
C THR A 206 -5.77 -44.01 -3.63
N THR A 207 -5.97 -44.99 -4.50
CA THR A 207 -7.10 -45.20 -5.40
C THR A 207 -8.27 -45.81 -4.62
N ILE A 208 -9.47 -45.21 -4.71
CA ILE A 208 -10.74 -45.91 -4.42
C ILE A 208 -11.74 -45.64 -5.54
N LEU A 209 -12.29 -46.74 -6.05
CA LEU A 209 -13.19 -46.91 -7.20
C LEU A 209 -14.67 -46.63 -6.84
N THR A 210 -15.39 -45.96 -7.76
CA THR A 210 -16.72 -46.28 -8.39
C THR A 210 -17.90 -46.73 -7.49
N PRO A 211 -19.23 -46.45 -7.74
CA PRO A 211 -19.88 -46.21 -9.04
C PRO A 211 -21.04 -45.16 -9.14
N THR A 212 -21.26 -44.72 -10.38
CA THR A 212 -22.48 -44.12 -11.01
C THR A 212 -23.62 -45.19 -11.08
N PRO A 213 -24.94 -44.89 -11.00
CA PRO A 213 -25.72 -44.13 -12.01
C PRO A 213 -26.89 -43.27 -11.44
N THR A 214 -27.41 -42.27 -12.16
CA THR A 214 -28.68 -42.43 -12.92
C THR A 214 -28.98 -41.19 -13.76
N THR A 215 -29.19 -41.47 -15.04
CA THR A 215 -29.70 -40.64 -16.12
C THR A 215 -31.08 -40.05 -15.80
N THR A 216 -31.26 -38.73 -15.95
CA THR A 216 -32.59 -38.14 -16.19
C THR A 216 -32.52 -37.23 -17.40
N LEU A 217 -33.15 -37.68 -18.48
CA LEU A 217 -33.36 -36.97 -19.73
C LEU A 217 -34.39 -35.86 -19.52
N VAL A 218 -33.98 -34.60 -19.67
CA VAL A 218 -34.92 -33.51 -19.96
C VAL A 218 -34.56 -32.94 -21.32
N SER A 219 -35.37 -33.36 -22.28
CA SER A 219 -35.51 -32.75 -23.61
C SER A 219 -36.00 -31.32 -23.43
N SER A 220 -35.19 -30.33 -23.83
CA SER A 220 -35.66 -28.98 -24.04
C SER A 220 -35.06 -28.43 -25.34
N SER A 221 -35.98 -27.95 -26.16
CA SER A 221 -35.88 -27.61 -27.57
C SER A 221 -34.83 -26.57 -27.89
N LYS A 222 -34.01 -26.92 -28.89
CA LYS A 222 -33.12 -26.06 -29.68
C LYS A 222 -33.93 -24.93 -30.37
N PRO A 223 -33.67 -23.64 -30.08
CA PRO A 223 -34.11 -22.57 -30.98
C PRO A 223 -33.08 -22.42 -32.09
N SER A 224 -33.44 -22.88 -33.29
CA SER A 224 -32.81 -22.43 -34.52
C SER A 224 -33.21 -20.98 -34.79
N LEU A 225 -32.31 -20.04 -34.52
CA LEU A 225 -32.43 -18.68 -35.06
C LEU A 225 -31.23 -18.46 -35.96
N MET A 226 -31.50 -18.53 -37.27
CA MET A 226 -30.63 -18.01 -38.30
C MET A 226 -30.32 -16.55 -37.96
N SER A 227 -29.06 -16.29 -37.60
CA SER A 227 -28.51 -14.94 -37.51
C SER A 227 -28.55 -14.33 -38.91
N SER A 228 -29.59 -13.53 -39.19
CA SER A 228 -29.58 -12.64 -40.35
C SER A 228 -28.33 -11.76 -40.27
N PRO A 229 -27.62 -11.53 -41.39
CA PRO A 229 -26.49 -10.62 -41.42
C PRO A 229 -26.96 -9.24 -40.97
N LEU A 230 -26.25 -8.69 -39.97
CA LEU A 230 -26.46 -7.38 -39.37
C LEU A 230 -26.42 -6.31 -40.47
N LEU A 231 -27.58 -5.98 -41.03
CA LEU A 231 -27.73 -4.81 -41.87
C LEU A 231 -27.72 -3.59 -40.94
N PRO A 232 -26.74 -2.67 -41.07
CA PRO A 232 -26.72 -1.47 -40.27
C PRO A 232 -28.02 -0.70 -40.49
N ARG A 233 -28.79 -0.49 -39.41
CA ARG A 233 -30.07 0.25 -39.44
C ARG A 233 -29.86 1.70 -39.88
N ARG A 234 -28.67 2.25 -39.57
CA ARG A 234 -28.16 3.57 -40.00
C ARG A 234 -26.63 3.51 -40.10
N PRO A 235 -26.00 4.31 -40.98
CA PRO A 235 -24.54 4.45 -40.98
C PRO A 235 -24.06 4.89 -39.59
N LEU A 236 -23.05 4.21 -39.04
CA LEU A 236 -22.39 4.55 -37.76
C LEU A 236 -23.21 4.31 -36.46
N GLU A 237 -24.25 3.48 -36.48
CA GLU A 237 -24.90 2.97 -35.26
C GLU A 237 -24.60 1.48 -35.08
N TYR A 238 -24.06 1.10 -33.92
CA TYR A 238 -23.75 -0.30 -33.57
C TYR A 238 -24.64 -0.77 -32.40
N ASP A 239 -25.56 -1.68 -32.69
CA ASP A 239 -26.46 -2.30 -31.72
C ASP A 239 -25.84 -3.59 -31.16
N LEU A 240 -25.61 -3.65 -29.84
CA LEU A 240 -25.05 -4.82 -29.15
C LEU A 240 -26.11 -5.72 -28.51
N ASN A 241 -27.40 -5.41 -28.64
CA ASN A 241 -28.50 -6.25 -28.14
C ASN A 241 -28.43 -7.72 -28.58
N PRO A 242 -28.03 -8.05 -29.82
CA PRO A 242 -27.90 -9.45 -30.26
C PRO A 242 -26.89 -10.27 -29.45
N TYR A 243 -25.96 -9.59 -28.76
CA TYR A 243 -24.93 -10.22 -27.93
C TYR A 243 -25.31 -10.25 -26.44
N GLY A 244 -26.53 -9.86 -26.08
CA GLY A 244 -27.02 -9.84 -24.69
C GLY A 244 -26.65 -8.58 -23.90
N PHE A 245 -26.16 -7.54 -24.57
CA PHE A 245 -25.88 -6.24 -23.95
C PHE A 245 -26.94 -5.22 -24.40
N ASP A 246 -27.65 -4.62 -23.45
CA ASP A 246 -28.59 -3.51 -23.71
C ASP A 246 -27.81 -2.20 -23.91
N LEU A 247 -27.07 -2.12 -25.01
CA LEU A 247 -26.17 -1.01 -25.36
C LEU A 247 -26.20 -0.72 -26.86
N ILE A 248 -26.37 0.55 -27.21
CA ILE A 248 -26.27 1.06 -28.58
C ILE A 248 -25.14 2.10 -28.62
N LEU A 249 -24.14 1.87 -29.47
CA LEU A 249 -23.03 2.78 -29.70
C LEU A 249 -23.35 3.70 -30.88
N ASP A 250 -23.48 5.01 -30.60
CA ASP A 250 -23.74 6.05 -31.59
C ASP A 250 -22.50 6.95 -31.75
N PHE A 251 -21.94 7.02 -32.96
CA PHE A 251 -20.75 7.81 -33.27
C PHE A 251 -21.07 9.19 -33.89
N HIS A 252 -22.31 9.68 -33.83
CA HIS A 252 -22.72 10.98 -34.40
C HIS A 252 -22.23 12.24 -33.65
N TRP A 253 -21.38 12.09 -32.64
CA TRP A 253 -21.03 13.17 -31.72
C TRP A 253 -19.72 13.83 -32.21
N SER A 254 -19.84 14.70 -33.22
CA SER A 254 -18.81 15.66 -33.65
C SER A 254 -19.36 17.06 -33.68
#